data_AF-A0A7W7DKF9-F1
#
_entry.id   AF-A0A7W7DKF9-F1
#
_cell.length_a   1.000
_cell.length_b   1.000
_cell.length_c   1.000
_cell.angle_alpha   90.00
_cell.angle_beta   90.00
_cell.angle_gamma   90.00
#
_symmetry.space_group_name_H-M   'P 1'
#
loop_
_entity.id
_entity.type
_entity.pdbx_description
1 polymer ?
#
loop_
_entity_poly.entity_id
_entity_poly.type
_entity_poly.pdbx_seq_one_letter_code
_entity_poly.pdbx_strand_id
1 'polypeptide(L)'
;MTRKAPAEDPGDSRLRVGPPKDYAAGLPAVTSSLRHAHAQMGVRRSLLTLLSVNQKTGFDCPGCAWPEPEHRHRAEFCENGAKAVAEEATLRRVGPGFFAEHTLAELAGRSDYWLGQQGRLTHPMYRPAGGDRYRQISWDEAFAVIARELGALDSPDQAAFYTSGRASNEAAFLYQLFVRLLGTNNLPDCSNMCHESSGSALTETIGIGKGSVRLEDLYEADLILVVGQNPGTNHPRMLSALETAKDKGARVISVNPLPEAGLLRFRNPQRPSGGGGNPTLRPVPADQARRRPGPLPGLQPPAPGGGGRRPRHGPRP
;
A
#
# COMPACT_ATOMS: atom_id res chain seq x y z
N MET A 1 -17.82 22.03 -6.89
CA MET A 1 -16.64 22.55 -7.59
C MET A 1 -15.40 22.01 -6.91
N THR A 2 -14.37 21.63 -7.65
CA THR A 2 -13.09 21.16 -7.07
C THR A 2 -12.23 22.33 -6.65
N ARG A 3 -11.32 22.13 -5.70
CA ARG A 3 -10.38 23.17 -5.31
C ARG A 3 -9.35 23.37 -6.42
N LYS A 4 -8.95 24.63 -6.65
CA LYS A 4 -7.81 24.97 -7.52
C LYS A 4 -6.56 24.27 -7.01
N ALA A 5 -5.62 24.01 -7.93
CA ALA A 5 -4.29 23.53 -7.57
C ALA A 5 -3.62 24.49 -6.57
N PRO A 6 -2.80 23.98 -5.63
CA PRO A 6 -2.05 24.83 -4.73
C PRO A 6 -1.03 25.68 -5.51
N ALA A 7 -1.00 26.98 -5.24
CA ALA A 7 0.00 27.88 -5.82
C ALA A 7 1.36 27.74 -5.12
N GLU A 8 1.33 27.57 -3.80
CA GLU A 8 2.54 27.43 -2.98
C GLU A 8 2.81 25.98 -2.61
N ASP A 9 4.09 25.67 -2.48
CA ASP A 9 4.55 24.42 -1.89
C ASP A 9 4.53 24.55 -0.36
N PRO A 10 3.68 23.80 0.37
CA PRO A 10 3.67 23.88 1.82
C PRO A 10 4.99 23.40 2.43
N GLY A 11 5.72 22.52 1.73
CA GLY A 11 6.91 21.84 2.23
C GLY A 11 6.75 21.26 3.63
N ASP A 12 7.89 21.04 4.29
CA ASP A 12 7.92 20.53 5.66
C ASP A 12 7.89 21.65 6.72
N SER A 13 7.91 22.91 6.28
CA SER A 13 8.00 24.11 7.14
C SER A 13 6.86 24.25 8.15
N ARG A 14 5.71 23.62 7.88
CA ARG A 14 4.51 23.66 8.74
C ARG A 14 4.34 22.40 9.58
N LEU A 15 5.25 21.43 9.48
CA LEU A 15 5.19 20.21 10.27
C LEU A 15 5.44 20.54 11.74
N ARG A 16 4.60 19.95 12.60
CA ARG A 16 4.73 20.07 14.05
C ARG A 16 4.92 18.67 14.62
N VAL A 17 5.99 18.50 15.38
CA VAL A 17 6.22 17.28 16.15
C VAL A 17 5.44 17.39 17.46
N GLY A 18 4.63 16.38 17.75
CA GLY A 18 3.87 16.27 18.98
C GLY A 18 3.90 14.84 19.50
N PRO A 19 3.29 14.57 20.67
CA PRO A 19 3.20 13.22 21.19
C PRO A 19 2.41 12.31 20.22
N PRO A 20 2.79 11.02 20.13
CA PRO A 20 2.11 10.07 19.25
C PRO A 20 0.64 9.94 19.64
N LYS A 21 -0.21 9.69 18.64
CA LYS A 21 -1.63 9.40 18.88
C LYS A 21 -1.75 8.04 19.57
N ASP A 22 -2.77 7.89 20.40
CA ASP A 22 -3.02 6.67 21.17
C ASP A 22 -4.05 5.73 20.51
N TYR A 23 -4.69 6.16 19.41
CA TYR A 23 -5.60 5.35 18.60
C TYR A 23 -5.50 5.67 17.10
N ALA A 24 -5.88 4.70 16.26
CA ALA A 24 -6.06 4.88 14.82
C ALA A 24 -7.54 4.83 14.41
N ALA A 25 -7.83 5.40 13.23
CA ALA A 25 -9.16 5.49 12.61
C ALA A 25 -10.19 6.35 13.40
N GLY A 26 -11.49 6.14 13.14
CA GLY A 26 -12.60 6.90 13.72
C GLY A 26 -12.99 8.17 12.94
N LEU A 27 -13.78 9.05 13.58
CA LEU A 27 -14.35 10.25 12.96
C LEU A 27 -13.31 11.21 12.33
N PRO A 28 -12.11 11.42 12.91
CA PRO A 28 -11.08 12.24 12.27
C PRO A 28 -10.64 11.67 10.91
N ALA A 29 -10.50 10.35 10.80
CA ALA A 29 -10.10 9.68 9.56
C ALA A 29 -11.20 9.78 8.48
N VAL A 30 -12.47 9.64 8.87
CA VAL A 30 -13.62 9.82 7.96
C VAL A 30 -13.68 11.26 7.45
N THR A 31 -13.59 12.25 8.36
CA THR A 31 -13.59 13.67 8.01
C THR A 31 -12.42 14.02 7.08
N SER A 32 -11.22 13.51 7.38
CA SER A 32 -10.04 13.67 6.54
C SER A 32 -10.25 13.10 5.14
N SER A 33 -10.75 11.86 5.04
CA SER A 33 -11.03 11.17 3.77
C SER A 33 -11.99 11.98 2.89
N LEU A 34 -13.12 12.40 3.46
CA LEU A 34 -14.13 13.19 2.75
C LEU A 34 -13.59 14.55 2.31
N ARG A 35 -12.79 15.21 3.15
CA ARG A 35 -12.16 16.50 2.80
C ARG A 35 -11.22 16.36 1.61
N HIS A 36 -10.37 15.34 1.58
CA HIS A 36 -9.44 15.10 0.46
C HIS A 36 -10.20 14.72 -0.81
N ALA A 37 -11.16 13.78 -0.71
CA ALA A 37 -12.00 13.37 -1.83
C ALA A 37 -12.73 14.58 -2.44
N HIS A 38 -13.37 15.40 -1.60
CA HIS A 38 -14.07 16.59 -2.05
C HIS A 38 -13.15 17.59 -2.74
N ALA A 39 -11.94 17.81 -2.21
CA ALA A 39 -10.97 18.74 -2.78
C ALA A 39 -10.51 18.32 -4.20
N GLN A 40 -10.40 17.02 -4.45
CA GLN A 40 -9.97 16.47 -5.75
C GLN A 40 -11.10 16.25 -6.75
N MET A 41 -12.24 15.74 -6.29
CA MET A 41 -13.31 15.22 -7.16
C MET A 41 -14.61 16.05 -7.13
N GLY A 42 -14.83 16.88 -6.09
CA GLY A 42 -16.13 17.50 -5.84
C GLY A 42 -17.15 16.52 -5.22
N VAL A 43 -18.26 17.03 -4.67
CA VAL A 43 -19.17 16.25 -3.79
C VAL A 43 -19.74 15.02 -4.48
N ARG A 44 -20.43 15.22 -5.61
CA ARG A 44 -21.14 14.14 -6.31
C ARG A 44 -20.20 13.02 -6.77
N ARG A 45 -19.07 13.39 -7.41
CA ARG A 45 -18.09 12.41 -7.88
C ARG A 45 -17.42 11.70 -6.70
N SER A 46 -17.09 12.40 -5.62
CA SER A 46 -16.55 11.77 -4.41
C SER A 46 -17.47 10.67 -3.89
N LEU A 47 -18.77 10.98 -3.77
CA LEU A 47 -19.75 10.00 -3.29
C LEU A 47 -19.85 8.78 -4.22
N LEU A 48 -20.05 9.00 -5.51
CA LEU A 48 -20.22 7.91 -6.49
C LEU A 48 -18.95 7.04 -6.61
N THR A 49 -17.79 7.68 -6.69
CA THR A 49 -16.50 6.99 -6.80
C THR A 49 -16.21 6.18 -5.55
N LEU A 50 -16.31 6.78 -4.36
CA LEU A 50 -15.99 6.08 -3.10
C LEU A 50 -16.96 4.91 -2.82
N LEU A 51 -18.25 5.03 -3.18
CA LEU A 51 -19.21 3.92 -3.07
C LEU A 51 -18.90 2.76 -4.03
N SER A 52 -18.07 2.97 -5.05
CA SER A 52 -17.68 1.94 -6.01
C SER A 52 -16.35 1.26 -5.64
N VAL A 53 -15.59 1.81 -4.70
CA VAL A 53 -14.29 1.25 -4.30
C VAL A 53 -14.49 -0.10 -3.62
N ASN A 54 -13.72 -1.09 -4.07
CA ASN A 54 -13.68 -2.46 -3.56
C ASN A 54 -15.04 -3.15 -3.57
N GLN A 55 -15.97 -2.76 -4.45
CA GLN A 55 -17.27 -3.43 -4.63
C GLN A 55 -17.22 -4.47 -5.75
N LYS A 56 -18.12 -5.47 -5.75
CA LYS A 56 -18.12 -6.57 -6.74
C LYS A 56 -18.24 -6.07 -8.20
N THR A 57 -19.04 -5.04 -8.43
CA THR A 57 -19.22 -4.38 -9.74
C THR A 57 -18.47 -3.06 -9.82
N GLY A 58 -17.51 -2.85 -8.92
CA GLY A 58 -16.75 -1.62 -8.75
C GLY A 58 -15.35 -1.75 -9.32
N PHE A 59 -14.38 -1.16 -8.61
CA PHE A 59 -12.96 -1.26 -8.93
C PHE A 59 -12.13 -1.39 -7.65
N ASP A 60 -10.95 -1.99 -7.76
CA ASP A 60 -10.07 -2.19 -6.63
C ASP A 60 -9.31 -0.92 -6.27
N CYS A 61 -9.12 -0.72 -4.97
CA CYS A 61 -8.38 0.40 -4.42
C CYS A 61 -6.90 0.33 -4.88
N PRO A 62 -6.37 1.35 -5.58
CA PRO A 62 -4.98 1.32 -6.07
C PRO A 62 -3.94 1.55 -4.96
N GLY A 63 -4.39 1.79 -3.72
CA GLY A 63 -3.54 2.17 -2.59
C GLY A 63 -3.30 1.06 -1.55
N CYS A 64 -3.93 -0.11 -1.68
CA CYS A 64 -3.81 -1.17 -0.68
C CYS A 64 -4.03 -2.55 -1.33
N ALA A 65 -3.17 -3.52 -1.02
CA ALA A 65 -3.27 -4.89 -1.51
C ALA A 65 -4.04 -5.83 -0.56
N TRP A 66 -4.74 -5.29 0.44
CA TRP A 66 -5.48 -6.09 1.41
C TRP A 66 -6.74 -6.70 0.78
N PRO A 67 -6.99 -8.02 0.92
CA PRO A 67 -8.09 -8.69 0.25
C PRO A 67 -9.48 -8.23 0.72
N GLU A 68 -10.46 -8.32 -0.16
CA GLU A 68 -11.86 -8.09 0.14
C GLU A 68 -12.52 -9.32 0.77
N PRO A 69 -13.28 -9.15 1.87
CA PRO A 69 -14.12 -10.22 2.40
C PRO A 69 -15.24 -10.59 1.41
N GLU A 70 -15.80 -11.78 1.57
CA GLU A 70 -16.97 -12.23 0.78
C GLU A 70 -18.17 -11.28 0.98
N HIS A 71 -18.42 -10.88 2.23
CA HIS A 71 -19.41 -9.87 2.60
C HIS A 71 -18.75 -8.50 2.76
N ARG A 72 -19.01 -7.62 1.80
CA ARG A 72 -18.39 -6.29 1.70
C ARG A 72 -19.27 -5.21 2.31
N HIS A 73 -18.72 -4.33 3.14
CA HIS A 73 -19.41 -3.14 3.59
C HIS A 73 -19.57 -2.13 2.46
N ARG A 74 -20.49 -1.16 2.63
CA ARG A 74 -20.67 -0.06 1.67
C ARG A 74 -19.45 0.85 1.56
N ALA A 75 -18.58 0.84 2.58
CA ALA A 75 -17.33 1.59 2.62
C ALA A 75 -16.17 0.62 2.89
N GLU A 76 -15.80 -0.17 1.87
CA GLU A 76 -14.68 -1.12 1.90
C GLU A 76 -13.32 -0.46 1.63
N PHE A 77 -13.05 0.69 2.24
CA PHE A 77 -11.77 1.39 2.05
C PHE A 77 -11.31 2.09 3.32
N CYS A 78 -10.00 2.30 3.45
CA CYS A 78 -9.41 3.10 4.53
C CYS A 78 -9.18 4.55 4.10
N GLU A 79 -8.74 5.40 5.03
CA GLU A 79 -8.41 6.80 4.72
C GLU A 79 -7.35 6.93 3.61
N ASN A 80 -6.29 6.11 3.66
CA ASN A 80 -5.24 6.13 2.64
C ASN A 80 -5.77 5.67 1.28
N GLY A 81 -6.66 4.66 1.26
CA GLY A 81 -7.35 4.24 0.04
C GLY A 81 -8.22 5.35 -0.54
N ALA A 82 -8.99 6.06 0.29
CA ALA A 82 -9.78 7.20 -0.15
C ALA A 82 -8.93 8.34 -0.73
N LYS A 83 -7.76 8.62 -0.13
CA LYS A 83 -6.80 9.62 -0.64
C LYS A 83 -6.21 9.19 -1.98
N ALA A 84 -5.76 7.94 -2.11
CA ALA A 84 -5.22 7.41 -3.36
C ALA A 84 -6.26 7.47 -4.49
N VAL A 85 -7.49 7.02 -4.22
CA VAL A 85 -8.60 7.11 -5.20
C VAL A 85 -8.91 8.56 -5.55
N ALA A 86 -8.90 9.47 -4.57
CA ALA A 86 -9.16 10.88 -4.82
C ALA A 86 -8.10 11.52 -5.74
N GLU A 87 -6.84 11.17 -5.55
CA GLU A 87 -5.74 11.66 -6.38
C GLU A 87 -5.85 11.13 -7.81
N GLU A 88 -6.08 9.84 -7.99
CA GLU A 88 -6.27 9.22 -9.32
C GLU A 88 -7.50 9.76 -10.06
N ALA A 89 -8.60 9.99 -9.32
CA ALA A 89 -9.87 10.45 -9.89
C ALA A 89 -10.04 11.98 -9.88
N THR A 90 -8.97 12.74 -9.62
CA THR A 90 -9.00 14.21 -9.57
C THR A 90 -9.56 14.82 -10.85
N LEU A 91 -10.29 15.93 -10.71
CA LEU A 91 -10.74 16.72 -11.87
C LEU A 91 -9.68 17.74 -12.32
N ARG A 92 -8.61 17.93 -11.56
CA ARG A 92 -7.52 18.83 -11.95
C ARG A 92 -6.80 18.26 -13.16
N ARG A 93 -6.44 19.15 -14.08
CA ARG A 93 -5.73 18.83 -15.31
C ARG A 93 -4.55 19.77 -15.42
N VAL A 94 -3.39 19.21 -15.71
CA VAL A 94 -2.20 19.96 -16.08
C VAL A 94 -2.01 19.81 -17.59
N GLY A 95 -1.95 20.96 -18.26
CA GLY A 95 -1.87 21.06 -19.71
C GLY A 95 -0.54 21.66 -20.18
N PRO A 96 -0.32 21.74 -21.49
CA PRO A 96 0.92 22.24 -22.09
C PRO A 96 1.32 23.65 -21.60
N GLY A 97 0.35 24.53 -21.36
CA GLY A 97 0.61 25.89 -20.86
C GLY A 97 1.40 25.90 -19.54
N PHE A 98 1.08 24.99 -18.61
CA PHE A 98 1.83 24.86 -17.36
C PHE A 98 3.30 24.55 -17.60
N PHE A 99 3.59 23.64 -18.55
CA PHE A 99 4.94 23.24 -18.89
C PHE A 99 5.69 24.28 -19.74
N ALA A 100 4.97 25.14 -20.46
CA ALA A 100 5.56 26.29 -21.12
C ALA A 100 5.98 27.37 -20.10
N GLU A 101 5.21 27.54 -19.02
CA GLU A 101 5.47 28.53 -17.96
C GLU A 101 6.59 28.10 -16.99
N HIS A 102 6.81 26.79 -16.77
CA HIS A 102 7.79 26.30 -15.79
C HIS A 102 9.02 25.66 -16.45
N THR A 103 10.21 26.09 -16.03
CA THR A 103 11.49 25.42 -16.35
C THR A 103 11.63 24.11 -15.58
N LEU A 104 12.48 23.22 -16.09
CA LEU A 104 12.86 21.98 -15.42
C LEU A 104 13.53 22.25 -14.08
N ALA A 105 14.35 23.31 -13.98
CA ALA A 105 15.01 23.69 -12.73
C ALA A 105 13.98 24.12 -11.66
N GLU A 106 12.97 24.90 -12.05
CA GLU A 106 11.88 25.29 -11.15
C GLU A 106 11.08 24.07 -10.70
N LEU A 107 10.71 23.16 -11.63
CA LEU A 107 9.96 21.96 -11.29
C LEU A 107 10.76 21.02 -10.36
N ALA A 108 12.07 20.87 -10.60
CA ALA A 108 12.95 20.05 -9.76
C ALA A 108 13.08 20.59 -8.32
N GLY A 109 12.83 21.90 -8.11
CA GLY A 109 12.82 22.52 -6.79
C GLY A 109 11.49 22.40 -6.03
N ARG A 110 10.46 21.76 -6.60
CA ARG A 110 9.14 21.58 -5.97
C ARG A 110 9.04 20.21 -5.31
N SER A 111 8.23 20.12 -4.25
CA SER A 111 7.89 18.85 -3.62
C SER A 111 7.02 17.98 -4.51
N ASP A 112 7.14 16.66 -4.32
CA ASP A 112 6.28 15.66 -4.98
C ASP A 112 4.80 15.93 -4.72
N TYR A 113 4.47 16.39 -3.51
CA TYR A 113 3.12 16.80 -3.18
C TYR A 113 2.66 17.95 -4.08
N TRP A 114 3.44 19.04 -4.17
CA TRP A 114 3.05 20.16 -5.03
C TRP A 114 2.92 19.73 -6.49
N LEU A 115 3.86 18.94 -7.01
CA LEU A 115 3.85 18.43 -8.38
C LEU A 115 2.61 17.57 -8.66
N GLY A 116 2.32 16.59 -7.81
CA GLY A 116 1.14 15.71 -7.95
C GLY A 116 -0.18 16.49 -7.87
N GLN A 117 -0.21 17.58 -7.10
CA GLN A 117 -1.41 18.40 -6.93
C GLN A 117 -1.74 19.32 -8.12
N GLN A 118 -0.85 19.46 -9.11
CA GLN A 118 -1.10 20.25 -10.33
C GLN A 118 -2.16 19.60 -11.25
N GLY A 119 -2.35 18.29 -11.12
CA GLY A 119 -3.43 17.54 -11.78
C GLY A 119 -2.94 16.52 -12.79
N ARG A 120 -3.89 15.90 -13.50
CA ARG A 120 -3.60 14.84 -14.46
C ARG A 120 -2.98 15.39 -15.74
N LEU A 121 -1.90 14.77 -16.20
CA LEU A 121 -1.34 15.02 -17.54
C LEU A 121 -2.43 14.78 -18.59
N THR A 122 -2.54 15.69 -19.55
CA THR A 122 -3.57 15.64 -20.59
C THR A 122 -3.01 15.39 -22.00
N HIS A 123 -1.71 15.58 -22.18
CA HIS A 123 -1.03 15.48 -23.46
C HIS A 123 0.34 14.81 -23.26
N PRO A 124 0.88 14.12 -24.29
CA PRO A 124 2.28 13.71 -24.31
C PRO A 124 3.19 14.94 -24.22
N MET A 125 4.16 14.87 -23.32
CA MET A 125 5.14 15.94 -23.08
C MET A 125 6.53 15.41 -23.40
N TYR A 126 7.31 16.19 -24.14
CA TYR A 126 8.64 15.84 -24.59
C TYR A 126 9.65 16.88 -24.13
N ARG A 127 10.80 16.41 -23.65
CA ARG A 127 11.95 17.25 -23.35
C ARG A 127 12.98 17.08 -24.46
N PRO A 128 13.23 18.10 -25.29
CA PRO A 128 14.34 18.08 -26.23
C PRO A 128 15.69 17.98 -25.51
N ALA A 129 16.68 17.34 -26.15
CA ALA A 129 18.06 17.38 -25.67
C ALA A 129 18.54 18.84 -25.55
N GLY A 130 19.16 19.19 -24.42
CA GLY A 130 19.57 20.56 -24.10
C GLY A 130 18.43 21.53 -23.76
N GLY A 131 17.16 21.11 -23.85
CA GLY A 131 16.01 21.94 -23.49
C GLY A 131 15.81 22.07 -21.98
N ASP A 132 15.36 23.24 -21.55
CA ASP A 132 15.05 23.61 -20.17
C ASP A 132 13.55 23.57 -19.83
N ARG A 133 12.70 23.20 -20.79
CA ARG A 133 11.24 23.10 -20.66
C ARG A 133 10.69 21.89 -21.41
N TYR A 134 9.53 21.40 -21.00
CA TYR A 134 8.79 20.40 -21.76
C TYR A 134 7.95 21.08 -22.86
N ARG A 135 7.91 20.46 -24.04
CA ARG A 135 6.99 20.84 -25.12
C ARG A 135 5.98 19.74 -25.37
N GLN A 136 4.78 20.11 -25.80
CA GLN A 136 3.79 19.14 -26.23
C GLN A 136 4.25 18.45 -27.52
N ILE A 137 3.93 17.16 -27.64
CA ILE A 137 3.96 16.41 -28.90
C ILE A 137 2.65 15.62 -29.06
N SER A 138 2.37 15.16 -30.28
CA SER A 138 1.27 14.22 -30.54
C SER A 138 1.58 12.81 -30.00
N TRP A 139 0.55 11.97 -29.91
CA TRP A 139 0.74 10.56 -29.57
C TRP A 139 1.57 9.81 -30.63
N ASP A 140 1.35 10.10 -31.91
CA ASP A 140 2.11 9.48 -33.01
C ASP A 140 3.59 9.85 -32.92
N GLU A 141 3.90 11.12 -32.64
CA GLU A 141 5.29 11.54 -32.39
C GLU A 141 5.88 10.88 -31.15
N ALA A 142 5.10 10.70 -30.07
CA ALA A 142 5.58 10.05 -28.86
C ALA A 142 5.95 8.58 -29.14
N PHE A 143 5.09 7.85 -29.86
CA PHE A 143 5.40 6.49 -30.29
C PHE A 143 6.58 6.44 -31.26
N ALA A 144 6.69 7.37 -32.20
CA ALA A 144 7.82 7.45 -33.11
C ALA A 144 9.15 7.71 -32.39
N VAL A 145 9.16 8.56 -31.36
CA VAL A 145 10.33 8.78 -30.51
C VAL A 145 10.70 7.48 -29.80
N ILE A 146 9.76 6.83 -29.10
CA ILE A 146 10.03 5.58 -28.38
C ILE A 146 10.57 4.50 -29.33
N ALA A 147 9.93 4.32 -30.50
CA ALA A 147 10.36 3.34 -31.49
C ALA A 147 11.76 3.64 -32.04
N ARG A 148 12.07 4.90 -32.32
CA ARG A 148 13.41 5.31 -32.78
C ARG A 148 14.47 5.04 -31.72
N GLU A 149 14.25 5.43 -30.47
CA GLU A 149 15.23 5.25 -29.40
C GLU A 149 15.47 3.76 -29.11
N LEU A 150 14.41 2.94 -29.08
CA LEU A 150 14.55 1.49 -28.90
C LEU A 150 15.24 0.81 -30.09
N GLY A 151 14.96 1.25 -31.32
CA GLY A 151 15.58 0.71 -32.54
C GLY A 151 17.04 1.15 -32.74
N ALA A 152 17.50 2.18 -32.02
CA ALA A 152 18.87 2.68 -32.08
C ALA A 152 19.81 2.00 -31.06
N LEU A 153 19.30 1.12 -30.20
CA LEU A 153 20.11 0.39 -29.23
C LEU A 153 20.96 -0.68 -29.95
N ASP A 154 22.22 -0.82 -29.51
CA ASP A 154 23.11 -1.88 -30.01
C ASP A 154 22.71 -3.26 -29.48
N SER A 155 22.04 -3.29 -28.33
CA SER A 155 21.50 -4.49 -27.70
C SER A 155 20.22 -4.17 -26.93
N PRO A 156 19.19 -5.05 -26.97
CA PRO A 156 17.98 -4.91 -26.15
C PRO A 156 18.26 -4.74 -24.64
N ASP A 157 19.36 -5.31 -24.14
CA ASP A 157 19.74 -5.24 -22.72
C ASP A 157 20.22 -3.85 -22.26
N GLN A 158 20.42 -2.91 -23.18
CA GLN A 158 20.69 -1.51 -22.86
C GLN A 158 19.45 -0.75 -22.38
N ALA A 159 18.24 -1.33 -22.52
CA ALA A 159 17.00 -0.78 -22.01
C ALA A 159 16.53 -1.49 -20.74
N ALA A 160 15.88 -0.75 -19.84
CA ALA A 160 15.22 -1.27 -18.65
C ALA A 160 13.74 -0.89 -18.64
N PHE A 161 12.87 -1.86 -18.36
CA PHE A 161 11.42 -1.73 -18.47
C PHE A 161 10.75 -1.92 -17.10
N TYR A 162 10.60 -0.84 -16.35
CA TYR A 162 10.03 -0.91 -15.01
C TYR A 162 8.50 -1.07 -15.02
N THR A 163 7.98 -2.10 -14.36
CA THR A 163 6.53 -2.33 -14.24
C THR A 163 6.01 -1.99 -12.84
N SER A 164 4.88 -1.26 -12.79
CA SER A 164 4.19 -0.96 -11.53
C SER A 164 3.17 -2.05 -11.19
N GLY A 165 3.07 -2.41 -9.91
CA GLY A 165 2.02 -3.29 -9.38
C GLY A 165 0.62 -2.68 -9.42
N ARG A 166 0.48 -1.42 -9.86
CA ARG A 166 -0.79 -0.79 -10.20
C ARG A 166 -1.27 -1.11 -11.61
N ALA A 167 -0.41 -1.67 -12.47
CA ALA A 167 -0.83 -2.14 -13.79
C ALA A 167 -1.80 -3.31 -13.63
N SER A 168 -2.81 -3.39 -14.51
CA SER A 168 -3.67 -4.57 -14.54
C SER A 168 -2.87 -5.80 -14.97
N ASN A 169 -3.37 -7.00 -14.64
CA ASN A 169 -2.71 -8.25 -15.04
C ASN A 169 -2.57 -8.34 -16.57
N GLU A 170 -3.58 -7.87 -17.32
CA GLU A 170 -3.59 -7.87 -18.78
C GLU A 170 -2.56 -6.87 -19.34
N ALA A 171 -2.49 -5.66 -18.78
CA ALA A 171 -1.52 -4.66 -19.19
C ALA A 171 -0.08 -5.12 -18.88
N ALA A 172 0.16 -5.68 -17.70
CA ALA A 172 1.45 -6.25 -17.32
C ALA A 172 1.83 -7.44 -18.20
N PHE A 173 0.87 -8.29 -18.56
CA PHE A 173 1.07 -9.42 -19.48
C PHE A 173 1.48 -8.96 -20.88
N LEU A 174 0.79 -7.98 -21.46
CA LEU A 174 1.15 -7.43 -22.77
C LEU A 174 2.49 -6.70 -22.74
N TYR A 175 2.77 -5.95 -21.67
CA TYR A 175 4.02 -5.22 -21.50
C TYR A 175 5.22 -6.16 -21.43
N GLN A 176 5.15 -7.23 -20.62
CA GLN A 176 6.25 -8.19 -20.56
C GLN A 176 6.44 -8.96 -21.88
N LEU A 177 5.37 -9.24 -22.65
CA LEU A 177 5.49 -9.85 -23.96
C LEU A 177 6.25 -8.93 -24.92
N PHE A 178 5.88 -7.65 -24.96
CA PHE A 178 6.57 -6.65 -25.78
C PHE A 178 8.07 -6.58 -25.45
N VAL A 179 8.43 -6.52 -24.16
CA VAL A 179 9.83 -6.44 -23.72
C VAL A 179 10.61 -7.70 -24.09
N ARG A 180 10.02 -8.89 -23.93
CA ARG A 180 10.65 -10.16 -24.32
C ARG A 180 10.77 -10.32 -25.83
N LEU A 181 9.82 -9.80 -26.60
CA LEU A 181 9.90 -9.75 -28.07
C LEU A 181 10.98 -8.78 -28.56
N LEU A 182 11.22 -7.68 -27.83
CA LEU A 182 12.36 -6.80 -28.09
C LEU A 182 13.71 -7.53 -27.87
N GLY A 183 13.71 -8.57 -27.03
CA GLY A 183 14.86 -9.47 -26.87
C GLY A 183 15.58 -9.35 -25.53
N THR A 184 14.96 -8.75 -24.51
CA THR A 184 15.54 -8.63 -23.17
C THR A 184 14.63 -9.17 -22.06
N ASN A 185 15.22 -9.52 -20.93
CA ASN A 185 14.53 -9.78 -19.66
C ASN A 185 14.78 -8.68 -18.63
N ASN A 186 15.35 -7.53 -19.01
CA ASN A 186 15.57 -6.38 -18.12
C ASN A 186 14.25 -5.66 -17.79
N LEU A 187 13.42 -6.32 -17.00
CA LEU A 187 12.05 -5.96 -16.63
C LEU A 187 11.93 -5.93 -15.10
N PRO A 188 12.59 -5.00 -14.39
CA PRO A 188 12.38 -4.85 -12.96
C PRO A 188 10.94 -4.45 -12.68
N ASP A 189 10.42 -4.83 -11.52
CA ASP A 189 9.08 -4.52 -11.10
C ASP A 189 9.07 -3.96 -9.67
N CYS A 190 8.01 -3.23 -9.32
CA CYS A 190 7.94 -2.58 -8.00
C CYS A 190 8.02 -3.57 -6.83
N SER A 191 7.65 -4.84 -7.06
CA SER A 191 7.71 -5.88 -6.05
C SER A 191 9.16 -6.32 -5.78
N ASN A 192 10.13 -6.11 -6.66
CA ASN A 192 11.53 -6.38 -6.33
C ASN A 192 12.00 -5.58 -5.10
N MET A 193 11.48 -4.36 -4.89
CA MET A 193 11.83 -3.55 -3.71
C MET A 193 11.17 -4.04 -2.41
N CYS A 194 10.02 -4.70 -2.49
CA CYS A 194 9.18 -5.00 -1.32
C CYS A 194 9.04 -6.50 -1.01
N HIS A 195 9.13 -7.35 -2.03
CA HIS A 195 8.77 -8.77 -1.97
C HIS A 195 9.93 -9.71 -2.30
N GLU A 196 11.03 -9.24 -2.91
CA GLU A 196 12.17 -10.11 -3.29
C GLU A 196 12.70 -10.92 -2.10
N SER A 197 13.02 -10.25 -0.99
CA SER A 197 13.52 -10.91 0.22
C SER A 197 12.51 -11.92 0.79
N SER A 198 11.23 -11.58 0.79
CA SER A 198 10.18 -12.50 1.26
C SER A 198 9.97 -13.67 0.30
N GLY A 199 10.05 -13.44 -1.00
CA GLY A 199 9.88 -14.45 -2.05
C GLY A 199 10.99 -15.48 -1.99
N SER A 200 12.24 -15.04 -1.81
CA SER A 200 13.40 -15.92 -1.62
C SER A 200 13.23 -16.82 -0.38
N ALA A 201 12.96 -16.21 0.79
CA ALA A 201 12.80 -16.96 2.04
C ALA A 201 11.60 -17.94 2.03
N LEU A 202 10.44 -17.52 1.50
CA LEU A 202 9.25 -18.35 1.43
C LEU A 202 9.40 -19.48 0.40
N THR A 203 10.06 -19.25 -0.74
CA THR A 203 10.31 -20.30 -1.72
C THR A 203 11.18 -21.40 -1.12
N GLU A 204 12.23 -21.05 -0.37
CA GLU A 204 13.07 -22.03 0.29
C GLU A 204 12.36 -22.77 1.45
N THR A 205 11.48 -22.08 2.18
CA THR A 205 10.81 -22.65 3.36
C THR A 205 9.57 -23.49 3.02
N ILE A 206 8.72 -23.01 2.09
CA ILE A 206 7.41 -23.59 1.80
C ILE A 206 7.16 -23.85 0.30
N GLY A 207 8.17 -23.64 -0.56
CA GLY A 207 8.09 -23.93 -1.99
C GLY A 207 7.34 -22.89 -2.83
N ILE A 208 6.78 -21.84 -2.21
CA ILE A 208 6.04 -20.78 -2.89
C ILE A 208 6.46 -19.39 -2.39
N GLY A 209 6.77 -18.47 -3.30
CA GLY A 209 7.16 -17.09 -2.97
C GLY A 209 6.01 -16.14 -2.63
N LYS A 210 4.86 -16.67 -2.19
CA LYS A 210 3.62 -15.91 -1.95
C LYS A 210 2.94 -16.38 -0.66
N GLY A 211 2.00 -15.58 -0.17
CA GLY A 211 1.17 -15.95 0.98
C GLY A 211 0.37 -17.23 0.70
N SER A 212 0.40 -18.17 1.64
CA SER A 212 -0.32 -19.45 1.58
C SER A 212 -1.69 -19.44 2.28
N VAL A 213 -2.03 -18.32 2.92
CA VAL A 213 -3.21 -18.16 3.77
C VAL A 213 -4.28 -17.31 3.09
N ARG A 214 -5.53 -17.57 3.41
CA ARG A 214 -6.69 -16.78 3.02
C ARG A 214 -7.08 -15.82 4.14
N LEU A 215 -7.95 -14.85 3.82
CA LEU A 215 -8.46 -13.92 4.83
C LEU A 215 -9.25 -14.65 5.92
N GLU A 216 -9.98 -15.70 5.55
CA GLU A 216 -10.81 -16.49 6.46
C GLU A 216 -9.97 -17.22 7.51
N ASP A 217 -8.75 -17.63 7.15
CA ASP A 217 -7.82 -18.30 8.08
C ASP A 217 -7.43 -17.38 9.26
N LEU A 218 -7.43 -16.04 9.05
CA LEU A 218 -7.19 -15.09 10.13
C LEU A 218 -8.33 -15.10 11.15
N TYR A 219 -9.57 -15.38 10.73
CA TYR A 219 -10.73 -15.37 11.63
C TYR A 219 -10.77 -16.60 12.53
N GLU A 220 -10.12 -17.69 12.14
CA GLU A 220 -10.09 -18.96 12.88
C GLU A 220 -8.82 -19.14 13.73
N ALA A 221 -7.88 -18.18 13.67
CA ALA A 221 -6.61 -18.29 14.38
C ALA A 221 -6.76 -18.04 15.90
N ASP A 222 -6.21 -18.93 16.74
CA ASP A 222 -6.12 -18.72 18.20
C ASP A 222 -5.09 -17.64 18.59
N LEU A 223 -4.08 -17.44 17.74
CA LEU A 223 -2.98 -16.52 17.95
C LEU A 223 -2.54 -15.89 16.62
N ILE A 224 -2.45 -14.56 16.61
CA ILE A 224 -1.96 -13.77 15.48
C ILE A 224 -0.73 -12.98 15.92
N LEU A 225 0.38 -13.16 15.21
CA LEU A 225 1.61 -12.41 15.41
C LEU A 225 1.78 -11.39 14.28
N VAL A 226 1.76 -10.10 14.63
CA VAL A 226 2.01 -8.98 13.71
C VAL A 226 3.44 -8.50 13.91
N VAL A 227 4.37 -8.98 13.09
CA VAL A 227 5.81 -8.72 13.23
C VAL A 227 6.31 -7.84 12.09
N GLY A 228 6.92 -6.70 12.41
CA GLY A 228 7.49 -5.79 11.40
C GLY A 228 6.44 -5.13 10.48
N GLN A 229 5.18 -5.14 10.88
CA GLN A 229 4.06 -4.55 10.13
C GLN A 229 3.35 -3.48 10.95
N ASN A 230 2.77 -2.49 10.27
CA ASN A 230 1.91 -1.46 10.86
C ASN A 230 0.54 -1.46 10.16
N PRO A 231 -0.40 -2.35 10.58
CA PRO A 231 -1.74 -2.40 10.02
C PRO A 231 -2.49 -1.08 10.17
N GLY A 232 -2.21 -0.28 11.21
CA GLY A 232 -2.88 1.00 11.44
C GLY A 232 -2.73 2.02 10.32
N THR A 233 -1.61 1.97 9.60
CA THR A 233 -1.28 2.92 8.54
C THR A 233 -1.25 2.25 7.16
N ASN A 234 -0.64 1.06 7.07
CA ASN A 234 -0.33 0.43 5.79
C ASN A 234 -1.49 -0.47 5.30
N HIS A 235 -2.18 -1.15 6.23
CA HIS A 235 -3.30 -2.02 5.93
C HIS A 235 -4.48 -1.81 6.89
N PRO A 236 -5.11 -0.61 6.98
CA PRO A 236 -6.10 -0.35 8.04
C PRO A 236 -7.33 -1.26 7.98
N ARG A 237 -7.63 -1.84 6.81
CA ARG A 237 -8.69 -2.86 6.65
C ARG A 237 -8.38 -4.17 7.40
N MET A 238 -7.10 -4.50 7.58
CA MET A 238 -6.66 -5.63 8.40
C MET A 238 -7.11 -5.48 9.86
N LEU A 239 -7.26 -4.24 10.37
CA LEU A 239 -7.68 -4.04 11.76
C LEU A 239 -9.09 -4.58 12.04
N SER A 240 -9.99 -4.55 11.06
CA SER A 240 -11.32 -5.18 11.17
C SER A 240 -11.23 -6.70 11.22
N ALA A 241 -10.27 -7.30 10.49
CA ALA A 241 -10.02 -8.73 10.52
C ALA A 241 -9.44 -9.18 11.87
N LEU A 242 -8.48 -8.42 12.40
CA LEU A 242 -7.91 -8.64 13.73
C LEU A 242 -8.95 -8.46 14.85
N GLU A 243 -9.86 -7.49 14.71
CA GLU A 243 -10.99 -7.31 15.61
C GLU A 243 -11.90 -8.53 15.60
N THR A 244 -12.26 -9.03 14.42
CA THR A 244 -13.10 -10.23 14.28
C THR A 244 -12.47 -11.47 14.92
N ALA A 245 -11.18 -11.69 14.68
CA ALA A 245 -10.45 -12.79 15.31
C ALA A 245 -10.44 -12.64 16.85
N LYS A 246 -10.19 -11.43 17.35
CA LYS A 246 -10.18 -11.16 18.79
C LYS A 246 -11.55 -11.36 19.45
N ASP A 247 -12.63 -10.96 18.78
CA ASP A 247 -14.01 -11.18 19.23
C ASP A 247 -14.32 -12.69 19.36
N LYS A 248 -13.67 -13.54 18.54
CA LYS A 248 -13.72 -15.00 18.61
C LYS A 248 -12.75 -15.62 19.64
N GLY A 249 -11.97 -14.81 20.35
CA GLY A 249 -11.04 -15.27 21.40
C GLY A 249 -9.57 -15.30 21.00
N ALA A 250 -9.21 -14.91 19.78
CA ALA A 250 -7.83 -14.87 19.33
C ALA A 250 -6.99 -13.89 20.17
N ARG A 251 -5.73 -14.26 20.41
CA ARG A 251 -4.72 -13.33 20.95
C ARG A 251 -3.98 -12.66 19.81
N VAL A 252 -3.83 -11.33 19.88
CA VAL A 252 -3.05 -10.56 18.90
C VAL A 252 -1.83 -9.96 19.59
N ILE A 253 -0.64 -10.34 19.14
CA ILE A 253 0.64 -9.83 19.63
C ILE A 253 1.32 -9.06 18.50
N SER A 254 1.77 -7.85 18.80
CA SER A 254 2.49 -7.02 17.85
C SER A 254 3.95 -6.84 18.27
N VAL A 255 4.86 -6.98 17.31
CA VAL A 255 6.31 -6.78 17.50
C VAL A 255 6.78 -5.76 16.47
N ASN A 256 7.05 -4.53 16.92
CA ASN A 256 7.46 -3.42 16.08
C ASN A 256 8.44 -2.53 16.87
N PRO A 257 9.55 -2.05 16.25
CA PRO A 257 10.47 -1.12 16.92
C PRO A 257 9.84 0.21 17.34
N LEU A 258 8.76 0.65 16.68
CA LEU A 258 8.08 1.91 16.99
C LEU A 258 6.71 1.68 17.66
N PRO A 259 6.33 2.51 18.66
CA PRO A 259 5.00 2.49 19.22
C PRO A 259 4.00 3.14 18.25
N GLU A 260 3.15 2.34 17.63
CA GLU A 260 2.20 2.79 16.61
C GLU A 260 0.77 2.84 17.13
N ALA A 261 0.04 3.92 16.84
CA ALA A 261 -1.31 4.15 17.36
C ALA A 261 -2.28 3.00 17.06
N GLY A 262 -2.23 2.46 15.83
CA GLY A 262 -3.08 1.34 15.40
C GLY A 262 -2.72 0.00 16.03
N LEU A 263 -1.52 -0.12 16.62
CA LEU A 263 -1.07 -1.27 17.40
C LEU A 263 -1.39 -1.13 18.89
N LEU A 264 -1.86 0.04 19.33
CA LEU A 264 -2.30 0.29 20.71
C LEU A 264 -3.83 0.18 20.82
N ARG A 265 -4.55 0.95 20.01
CA ARG A 265 -6.03 1.03 20.04
C ARG A 265 -6.60 1.27 18.64
N PHE A 266 -7.58 0.46 18.27
CA PHE A 266 -8.39 0.68 17.07
C PHE A 266 -9.79 1.16 17.46
N ARG A 267 -10.31 2.17 16.75
CA ARG A 267 -11.72 2.56 16.79
C ARG A 267 -12.35 2.26 15.44
N ASN A 268 -13.10 1.17 15.35
CA ASN A 268 -13.74 0.76 14.12
C ASN A 268 -14.94 1.68 13.77
N PRO A 269 -14.84 2.55 12.74
CA PRO A 269 -15.93 3.46 12.38
C PRO A 269 -17.14 2.74 11.77
N GLN A 270 -17.02 1.45 11.43
CA GLN A 270 -18.11 0.63 10.91
C GLN A 270 -19.01 0.08 12.03
N ARG A 271 -18.61 0.19 13.31
CA ARG A 271 -19.41 -0.21 14.48
C ARG A 271 -19.90 1.02 15.27
N PRO A 272 -21.12 1.00 15.86
CA PRO A 272 -21.64 2.12 16.66
C PRO A 272 -20.71 2.54 17.81
N SER A 273 -19.98 1.60 18.40
CA SER A 273 -19.02 1.83 19.49
C SER A 273 -17.76 2.60 19.06
N GLY A 274 -17.41 2.63 17.77
CA GLY A 274 -16.20 3.32 17.27
C GLY A 274 -16.34 4.84 17.11
N GLY A 275 -17.56 5.38 17.20
CA GLY A 275 -17.83 6.82 17.11
C GLY A 275 -17.60 7.60 18.41
N GLY A 276 -17.67 6.94 19.57
CA GLY A 276 -17.57 7.59 20.89
C GLY A 276 -17.34 6.65 22.09
N GLY A 277 -17.14 5.35 21.88
CA GLY A 277 -16.97 4.35 22.95
C GLY A 277 -15.55 3.82 23.13
N ASN A 278 -15.43 2.78 23.97
CA ASN A 278 -14.18 2.07 24.25
C ASN A 278 -13.55 1.50 22.95
N PRO A 279 -12.21 1.40 22.85
CA PRO A 279 -11.54 0.85 21.67
C PRO A 279 -12.02 -0.56 21.37
N THR A 280 -12.26 -0.84 20.10
CA THR A 280 -12.76 -2.14 19.65
C THR A 280 -11.65 -3.20 19.56
N LEU A 281 -10.42 -2.79 19.23
CA LEU A 281 -9.23 -3.63 19.33
C LEU A 281 -8.20 -2.99 20.28
N ARG A 282 -7.61 -3.83 21.13
CA ARG A 282 -6.41 -3.54 21.94
C ARG A 282 -5.47 -4.73 21.84
N PRO A 283 -4.38 -4.66 21.04
CA PRO A 283 -3.37 -5.71 21.01
C PRO A 283 -2.75 -5.88 22.41
N VAL A 284 -2.30 -7.11 22.73
CA VAL A 284 -1.64 -7.38 24.00
C VAL A 284 -0.17 -6.93 23.88
N PRO A 285 0.31 -6.03 24.75
CA PRO A 285 1.72 -5.66 24.79
C PRO A 285 2.62 -6.88 25.01
N ALA A 286 3.75 -6.96 24.31
CA ALA A 286 4.66 -8.12 24.37
C ALA A 286 5.22 -8.39 25.79
N ASP A 287 5.31 -7.36 26.64
CA ASP A 287 5.67 -7.47 28.05
C ASP A 287 4.57 -8.13 28.90
N GLN A 288 3.29 -7.97 28.52
CA GLN A 288 2.15 -8.65 29.17
C GLN A 288 1.97 -10.11 28.71
N ALA A 289 2.50 -10.47 27.54
CA ALA A 289 2.55 -11.86 27.06
C ALA A 289 3.46 -12.78 27.90
N ARG A 290 4.23 -12.21 28.84
CA ARG A 290 5.03 -12.95 29.84
C ARG A 290 4.20 -13.56 30.97
N ARG A 291 2.89 -13.29 31.05
CA ARG A 291 2.00 -14.04 31.95
C ARG A 291 1.84 -15.43 31.36
N ARG A 292 2.37 -16.44 32.07
CA ARG A 292 2.24 -17.86 31.70
C ARG A 292 0.78 -18.12 31.29
N PRO A 293 0.52 -18.69 30.11
CA PRO A 293 -0.81 -19.22 29.85
C PRO A 293 -1.15 -20.19 30.97
N GLY A 294 -2.34 -20.04 31.56
CA GLY A 294 -2.88 -21.07 32.43
C GLY A 294 -2.87 -22.43 31.70
N PRO A 295 -2.77 -23.55 32.42
CA PRO A 295 -2.68 -24.85 31.79
C PRO A 295 -3.84 -25.04 30.80
N LEU A 296 -3.51 -25.35 29.54
CA LEU A 296 -4.48 -25.80 28.55
C LEU A 296 -5.16 -27.06 29.10
N PRO A 297 -6.50 -27.14 29.18
CA PRO A 297 -7.17 -28.36 29.60
C PRO A 297 -6.82 -29.49 28.62
N GLY A 298 -6.21 -30.57 29.09
CA GLY A 298 -6.05 -31.80 28.31
C GLY A 298 -4.65 -32.15 27.79
N LEU A 299 -3.61 -31.36 28.09
CA LEU A 299 -2.22 -31.74 27.78
C LEU A 299 -1.48 -32.11 29.07
N GLN A 300 -1.45 -33.41 29.39
CA GLN A 300 -0.50 -33.92 30.39
C GLN A 300 0.92 -33.79 29.81
N PRO A 301 1.89 -33.22 30.56
CA PRO A 301 3.28 -33.25 30.14
C PRO A 301 3.78 -34.69 30.10
N PRO A 302 4.60 -35.08 29.09
CA PRO A 302 5.17 -36.42 29.06
C PRO A 302 6.05 -36.64 30.30
N ALA A 303 5.94 -37.83 30.88
CA ALA A 303 6.74 -38.25 32.03
C ALA A 303 8.24 -38.11 31.72
N PRO A 304 9.09 -37.74 32.71
CA PRO A 304 10.52 -37.57 32.49
C PRO A 304 11.16 -38.92 32.14
N GLY A 305 11.42 -39.13 30.84
CA GLY A 305 12.18 -40.26 30.32
C GLY A 305 13.67 -40.13 30.68
N GLY A 306 14.23 -41.21 31.21
CA GLY A 306 15.60 -41.30 31.72
C GLY A 306 16.69 -40.91 30.71
N GLY A 307 17.79 -40.40 31.27
CA GLY A 307 18.93 -39.88 30.52
C GLY A 307 19.55 -40.89 29.55
N GLY A 308 19.45 -40.55 28.25
CA GLY A 308 20.24 -41.16 27.18
C GLY A 308 21.27 -40.15 26.66
N ARG A 309 22.55 -40.52 26.73
CA ARG A 309 23.70 -39.74 26.22
C ARG A 309 23.55 -39.44 24.72
N ARG A 310 23.69 -38.18 24.32
CA ARG A 310 23.86 -37.79 22.90
C ARG A 310 25.29 -38.10 22.43
N PRO A 311 25.50 -38.74 21.26
CA PRO A 311 26.82 -38.79 20.66
C PRO A 311 27.18 -37.43 20.01
N ARG A 312 28.45 -37.03 20.15
CA ARG A 312 29.02 -35.83 19.52
C ARG A 312 29.20 -36.08 18.02
N HIS A 313 28.61 -35.25 17.18
CA HIS A 313 28.98 -35.16 15.77
C HIS A 313 30.09 -34.10 15.63
N GLY A 314 31.24 -34.53 15.09
CA GLY A 314 32.35 -33.65 14.71
C GLY A 314 32.08 -32.86 13.43
N PRO A 315 32.96 -31.90 13.08
CA PRO A 315 32.76 -31.00 11.96
C PRO A 315 32.97 -31.75 10.64
N ARG A 316 32.18 -31.40 9.62
CA ARG A 316 32.31 -31.87 8.24
C ARG A 316 32.74 -30.69 7.35
N PRO A 317 33.46 -30.98 6.25
CA PRO A 317 34.29 -30.04 5.49
C PRO A 317 33.51 -28.93 4.80
#